data_AF-A0A9W4D1S0-F1
#
_entry.id   AF-A0A9W4D1S0-F1
#
_cell.length_a   1.000
_cell.length_b   1.000
_cell.length_c   1.000
_cell.angle_alpha   90.00
_cell.angle_beta   90.00
_cell.angle_gamma   90.00
#
_symmetry.space_group_name_H-M   'P 1'
#
loop_
_entity.id
_entity.type
_entity.pdbx_description
1 polymer ?
#
loop_
_entity_poly.entity_id
_entity_poly.type
_entity_poly.pdbx_seq_one_letter_code
_entity_poly.pdbx_strand_id
1 'polypeptide(L)'
;MRFSSIAIIFQSASIFATVLAGRVTNHILDQWKNFDCEGREFKGTVLDPLRQQAAKRVLDREVPPADESMIMNLKSQVDNLTYVLYVDDYPASYYFQKIEGYSTSLRGGDYFYETDYIYVLDGYGRACAIMMKKSTYHYSATRYEIANAQATYQLCTIST
;
A
#
# COMPACT_ATOMS: atom_id res chain seq x y z
N MET A 1 -10.48 43.77 48.39
CA MET A 1 -10.35 42.29 48.35
C MET A 1 -11.40 41.74 47.42
N ARG A 2 -11.02 41.21 46.25
CA ARG A 2 -11.64 40.04 45.57
C ARG A 2 -10.63 39.54 44.55
N PHE A 3 -9.78 38.59 44.96
CA PHE A 3 -8.96 37.83 44.01
C PHE A 3 -9.86 36.79 43.36
N SER A 4 -10.16 36.95 42.08
CA SER A 4 -10.83 35.93 41.29
C SER A 4 -9.81 34.83 40.98
N SER A 5 -9.88 33.72 41.70
CA SER A 5 -9.10 32.51 41.42
C SER A 5 -9.67 31.84 40.17
N ILE A 6 -9.11 32.16 39.01
CA ILE A 6 -9.33 31.35 37.80
C ILE A 6 -8.50 30.08 37.98
N ALA A 7 -9.15 28.99 38.35
CA ALA A 7 -8.55 27.66 38.28
C ALA A 7 -8.52 27.24 36.80
N ILE A 8 -7.36 27.34 36.16
CA ILE A 8 -7.15 26.76 34.82
C ILE A 8 -6.85 25.28 35.03
N ILE A 9 -7.85 24.43 34.84
CA ILE A 9 -7.67 22.99 34.77
C ILE A 9 -7.10 22.69 33.38
N PHE A 10 -5.78 22.53 33.28
CA PHE A 10 -5.19 21.89 32.10
C PHE A 10 -5.57 20.41 32.13
N GLN A 11 -6.67 20.05 31.47
CA GLN A 11 -6.88 18.66 31.04
C GLN A 11 -5.91 18.39 29.89
N SER A 12 -4.63 18.20 30.22
CA SER A 12 -3.71 17.48 29.35
C SER A 12 -4.16 16.02 29.34
N ALA A 13 -5.26 15.74 28.63
CA ALA A 13 -5.49 14.42 28.08
C ALA A 13 -4.31 14.20 27.14
N SER A 14 -3.28 13.54 27.68
CA SER A 14 -2.17 13.03 26.92
C SER A 14 -2.76 12.01 25.95
N ILE A 15 -3.16 12.49 24.77
CA ILE A 15 -3.55 11.66 23.65
C ILE A 15 -2.24 11.09 23.12
N PHE A 16 -1.65 10.16 23.86
CA PHE A 16 -0.86 9.09 23.25
C PHE A 16 -1.86 8.25 22.46
N ALA A 17 -2.32 8.78 21.33
CA ALA A 17 -2.85 7.93 20.28
C ALA A 17 -1.66 7.06 19.87
N THR A 18 -1.60 5.84 20.40
CA THR A 18 -0.78 4.81 19.79
C THR A 18 -1.32 4.65 18.38
N VAL A 19 -0.67 5.27 17.41
CA VAL A 19 -0.97 5.06 16.00
C VAL A 19 -0.64 3.59 15.74
N LEU A 20 -1.67 2.75 15.65
CA LEU A 20 -1.49 1.38 15.18
C LEU A 20 -1.00 1.48 13.74
N ALA A 21 0.19 0.97 13.48
CA ALA A 21 0.76 0.91 12.15
C ALA A 21 1.25 -0.51 11.89
N GLY A 22 1.02 -1.01 10.67
CA GLY A 22 1.46 -2.32 10.23
C GLY A 22 2.97 -2.52 10.48
N ARG A 23 3.35 -3.76 10.80
CA ARG A 23 4.75 -4.11 11.07
C ARG A 23 5.53 -4.24 9.78
N VAL A 24 6.83 -4.01 9.91
CA VAL A 24 7.81 -4.24 8.86
C VAL A 24 8.72 -5.39 9.27
N THR A 25 9.29 -6.11 8.30
CA THR A 25 10.27 -7.19 8.55
C THR A 25 11.41 -7.09 7.56
N ASN A 26 12.56 -7.71 7.85
CA ASN A 26 13.73 -7.63 6.98
C ASN A 26 13.50 -8.37 5.67
N HIS A 27 14.11 -7.89 4.58
CA HIS A 27 14.04 -8.57 3.31
C HIS A 27 14.61 -9.99 3.41
N ILE A 28 13.88 -10.90 2.77
CA ILE A 28 14.34 -12.24 2.42
C ILE A 28 14.50 -12.32 0.90
N LEU A 29 14.94 -13.48 0.40
CA LEU A 29 14.98 -13.74 -1.05
C LEU A 29 13.59 -13.52 -1.67
N ASP A 30 13.52 -12.80 -2.78
CA ASP A 30 12.25 -12.41 -3.42
C ASP A 30 11.37 -13.62 -3.75
N GLN A 31 11.97 -14.73 -4.18
CA GLN A 31 11.27 -15.98 -4.48
C GLN A 31 10.60 -16.63 -3.26
N TRP A 32 10.98 -16.24 -2.04
CA TRP A 32 10.41 -16.76 -0.79
C TRP A 32 9.39 -15.81 -0.17
N LYS A 33 9.17 -14.63 -0.77
CA LYS A 33 8.16 -13.69 -0.29
C LYS A 33 6.78 -14.17 -0.71
N ASN A 34 5.83 -14.17 0.22
CA ASN A 34 4.43 -14.41 -0.07
C ASN A 34 3.61 -13.24 0.47
N PHE A 35 2.61 -12.84 -0.31
CA PHE A 35 1.69 -11.78 0.08
C PHE A 35 0.26 -12.30 -0.01
N ASP A 36 -0.55 -11.99 0.99
CA ASP A 36 -1.98 -12.27 1.00
C ASP A 36 -2.79 -10.98 0.86
N CYS A 37 -3.51 -10.89 -0.25
CA CYS A 37 -4.37 -9.78 -0.59
C CYS A 37 -5.84 -10.23 -0.46
N GLU A 38 -6.41 -10.13 0.74
CA GLU A 38 -7.80 -10.54 1.05
C GLU A 38 -8.13 -12.00 0.68
N GLY A 39 -7.26 -12.93 1.03
CA GLY A 39 -7.38 -14.36 0.73
C GLY A 39 -6.80 -14.77 -0.62
N ARG A 40 -6.32 -13.81 -1.43
CA ARG A 40 -5.59 -14.10 -2.65
C ARG A 40 -4.09 -14.10 -2.38
N GLU A 41 -3.49 -15.28 -2.48
CA GLU A 41 -2.05 -15.45 -2.33
C GLU A 41 -1.26 -15.07 -3.60
N PHE A 42 -0.17 -14.35 -3.39
CA PHE A 42 0.83 -13.97 -4.37
C PHE A 42 2.18 -14.51 -3.94
N LYS A 43 2.61 -15.61 -4.57
CA LYS A 43 3.86 -16.29 -4.24
C LYS A 43 5.01 -15.74 -5.07
N GLY A 44 6.13 -15.43 -4.42
CA GLY A 44 7.32 -14.87 -5.04
C GLY A 44 7.83 -15.71 -6.21
N THR A 45 7.77 -17.04 -6.11
CA THR A 45 8.16 -17.96 -7.19
C THR A 45 7.33 -17.80 -8.47
N VAL A 46 6.02 -17.53 -8.35
CA VAL A 46 5.11 -17.35 -9.50
C VAL A 46 5.29 -15.95 -10.10
N LEU A 47 5.57 -14.99 -9.23
CA LEU A 47 5.64 -13.58 -9.54
C LEU A 47 7.02 -13.12 -10.04
N ASP A 48 8.08 -13.92 -9.84
CA ASP A 48 9.46 -13.51 -10.12
C ASP A 48 9.70 -13.01 -11.55
N PRO A 49 9.18 -13.63 -12.64
CA PRO A 49 9.38 -13.10 -13.99
C PRO A 49 8.80 -11.69 -14.17
N LEU A 50 7.62 -11.44 -13.61
CA LEU A 50 6.95 -10.14 -13.67
C LEU A 50 7.68 -9.11 -12.80
N ARG A 51 8.17 -9.54 -11.63
CA ARG A 51 8.98 -8.70 -10.75
C ARG A 51 10.32 -8.35 -11.38
N GLN A 52 11.00 -9.27 -12.06
CA GLN A 52 12.25 -9.00 -12.80
C GLN A 52 12.03 -7.91 -13.86
N GLN A 53 10.93 -8.01 -14.62
CA GLN A 53 10.57 -6.98 -15.59
C GLN A 53 10.30 -5.63 -14.91
N ALA A 54 9.53 -5.62 -13.82
CA ALA A 54 9.24 -4.41 -13.04
C ALA A 54 10.52 -3.75 -12.49
N ALA A 55 11.42 -4.56 -11.91
CA ALA A 55 12.70 -4.13 -11.37
C ALA A 55 13.59 -3.52 -12.47
N LYS A 56 13.62 -4.13 -13.66
CA LYS A 56 14.37 -3.56 -14.80
C LYS A 56 13.89 -2.15 -15.13
N ARG A 57 12.57 -1.90 -15.15
CA ARG A 57 12.01 -0.57 -15.44
C ARG A 57 12.38 0.47 -14.37
N VAL A 58 12.45 0.07 -13.10
CA VAL A 58 12.93 0.92 -12.00
C VAL A 58 14.42 1.26 -12.21
N LEU A 59 15.26 0.25 -12.49
CA LEU A 59 16.70 0.44 -12.70
C LEU A 59 17.01 1.27 -13.96
N ASP A 60 16.21 1.11 -15.01
CA ASP A 60 16.26 1.90 -16.25
C ASP A 60 15.65 3.30 -16.09
N ARG A 61 15.14 3.64 -14.90
CA ARG A 61 14.51 4.94 -14.56
C ARG A 61 13.28 5.27 -15.41
N GLU A 62 12.56 4.25 -15.88
CA GLU A 62 11.30 4.41 -16.61
C GLU A 62 10.11 4.67 -15.67
N VAL A 63 10.27 4.38 -14.38
CA VAL A 63 9.23 4.55 -13.35
C VAL A 63 9.71 5.60 -12.36
N PRO A 64 8.96 6.71 -12.16
CA PRO A 64 9.32 7.70 -11.16
C PRO A 64 9.15 7.15 -9.74
N PRO A 65 9.91 7.65 -8.76
CA PRO A 65 9.72 7.28 -7.37
C PRO A 65 8.31 7.69 -6.89
N ALA A 66 7.71 6.84 -6.07
CA ALA A 66 6.47 7.12 -5.37
C ALA A 66 6.71 8.05 -4.18
N ASP A 67 5.67 8.80 -3.80
CA ASP A 67 5.67 9.59 -2.57
C ASP A 67 5.68 8.67 -1.36
N GLU A 68 6.73 8.76 -0.54
CA GLU A 68 6.91 7.96 0.67
C GLU A 68 5.75 8.16 1.66
N SER A 69 5.15 9.35 1.70
CA SER A 69 4.01 9.65 2.56
C SER A 69 2.82 8.72 2.27
N MET A 70 2.65 8.28 1.02
CA MET A 70 1.61 7.32 0.64
C MET A 70 1.84 5.96 1.30
N ILE A 71 3.08 5.46 1.30
CA ILE A 71 3.41 4.18 1.96
C ILE A 71 3.25 4.29 3.48
N MET A 72 3.68 5.40 4.08
CA MET A 72 3.52 5.62 5.52
C MET A 72 2.05 5.71 5.92
N ASN A 73 1.23 6.41 5.12
CA ASN A 73 -0.21 6.49 5.32
C ASN A 73 -0.86 5.10 5.22
N LEU A 74 -0.53 4.32 4.20
CA LEU A 74 -1.08 2.98 4.03
C LEU A 74 -0.67 2.03 5.15
N LYS A 75 0.58 2.11 5.61
CA LYS A 75 1.07 1.36 6.76
C LYS A 75 0.28 1.73 8.03
N SER A 76 -0.04 3.00 8.24
CA SER A 76 -0.83 3.49 9.39
C SER A 76 -2.29 3.04 9.39
N GLN A 77 -2.80 2.52 8.28
CA GLN A 77 -4.17 2.02 8.17
C GLN A 77 -4.30 0.54 8.54
N VAL A 78 -3.18 -0.15 8.78
CA VAL A 78 -3.16 -1.58 9.09
C VAL A 78 -2.90 -1.80 10.58
N ASP A 79 -3.59 -2.78 11.15
CA ASP A 79 -3.42 -3.20 12.53
C ASP A 79 -1.96 -3.53 12.87
N ASN A 80 -1.56 -3.17 14.09
CA ASN A 80 -0.17 -3.22 14.58
C ASN A 80 0.43 -4.64 14.73
N LEU A 81 -0.32 -5.69 14.46
CA LEU A 81 0.14 -7.09 14.53
C LEU A 81 0.51 -7.66 13.17
N THR A 82 0.13 -6.99 12.08
CA THR A 82 0.23 -7.54 10.73
C THR A 82 1.48 -7.03 10.03
N TYR A 83 2.32 -7.94 9.54
CA TYR A 83 3.45 -7.58 8.68
C TYR A 83 2.93 -7.25 7.28
N VAL A 84 3.34 -6.12 6.73
CA VAL A 84 2.86 -5.64 5.42
C VAL A 84 3.96 -5.15 4.50
N LEU A 85 5.19 -5.06 4.99
CA LEU A 85 6.31 -4.49 4.24
C LEU A 85 7.62 -5.17 4.62
N TYR A 86 8.39 -5.55 3.61
CA TYR A 86 9.79 -5.89 3.77
C TYR A 86 10.66 -4.64 3.67
N VAL A 87 11.49 -4.39 4.68
CA VAL A 87 12.38 -3.23 4.80
C VAL A 87 13.67 -3.68 5.52
N ASP A 88 14.83 -3.42 4.93
CA ASP A 88 16.11 -3.57 5.63
C ASP A 88 16.50 -2.23 6.28
N ASP A 89 17.32 -1.43 5.59
CA ASP A 89 17.58 -0.03 5.89
C ASP A 89 16.61 0.86 5.10
N TYR A 90 16.21 2.00 5.66
CA TYR A 90 15.27 2.95 5.05
C TYR A 90 15.55 3.11 3.54
N PRO A 91 14.70 2.57 2.66
CA PRO A 91 14.95 2.63 1.23
C PRO A 91 14.88 4.09 0.80
N ALA A 92 15.84 4.52 -0.01
CA ALA A 92 15.91 5.90 -0.47
C ALA A 92 14.65 6.33 -1.24
N SER A 93 13.92 5.39 -1.85
CA SER A 93 12.66 5.62 -2.55
C SER A 93 11.89 4.32 -2.73
N TYR A 94 10.56 4.44 -2.86
CA TYR A 94 9.67 3.37 -3.29
C TYR A 94 9.23 3.59 -4.75
N TYR A 95 8.83 2.52 -5.43
CA TYR A 95 8.35 2.57 -6.82
C TYR A 95 7.11 1.70 -6.96
N PHE A 96 6.11 2.19 -7.70
CA PHE A 96 4.85 1.49 -7.92
C PHE A 96 4.74 0.94 -9.33
N GLN A 97 4.58 -0.37 -9.44
CA GLN A 97 4.44 -1.04 -10.72
C GLN A 97 3.25 -1.99 -10.71
N LYS A 98 2.25 -1.75 -11.57
CA LYS A 98 1.11 -2.65 -11.74
C LYS A 98 1.59 -4.05 -12.15
N ILE A 99 1.00 -5.07 -11.54
CA ILE A 99 1.20 -6.49 -11.86
C ILE A 99 0.24 -6.86 -12.99
N GLU A 100 0.74 -6.81 -14.21
CA GLU A 100 -0.07 -7.09 -15.40
C GLU A 100 -0.65 -8.51 -15.40
N GLY A 101 -1.90 -8.64 -15.85
CA GLY A 101 -2.61 -9.93 -15.92
C GLY A 101 -3.23 -10.41 -14.60
N TYR A 102 -3.04 -9.70 -13.49
CA TYR A 102 -3.62 -10.07 -12.19
C TYR A 102 -4.84 -9.24 -11.78
N SER A 103 -5.14 -8.17 -12.52
CA SER A 103 -6.34 -7.35 -12.30
C SER A 103 -7.62 -8.19 -12.36
N THR A 104 -8.56 -7.88 -11.47
CA THR A 104 -9.90 -8.49 -11.47
C THR A 104 -10.95 -7.43 -11.70
N SER A 105 -11.94 -7.71 -12.53
CA SER A 105 -13.08 -6.82 -12.76
C SER A 105 -14.38 -7.57 -12.48
N LEU A 106 -15.24 -6.98 -11.67
CA LEU A 106 -16.58 -7.47 -11.37
C LEU A 106 -17.60 -6.43 -11.83
N ARG A 107 -18.66 -6.88 -12.50
CA ARG A 107 -19.83 -6.04 -12.78
C ARG A 107 -20.89 -6.24 -11.70
N GLY A 108 -21.37 -5.15 -11.13
CA GLY A 108 -22.51 -5.13 -10.21
C GLY A 108 -23.48 -4.02 -10.58
N GLY A 109 -24.60 -4.40 -11.22
CA GLY A 109 -25.57 -3.44 -11.76
C GLY A 109 -24.95 -2.53 -12.82
N ASP A 110 -25.05 -1.22 -12.58
CA ASP A 110 -24.49 -0.15 -13.41
C ASP A 110 -23.06 0.23 -13.02
N TYR A 111 -22.40 -0.55 -12.16
CA TYR A 111 -21.03 -0.29 -11.74
C TYR A 111 -20.09 -1.43 -12.11
N PHE A 112 -18.84 -1.07 -12.32
CA PHE A 112 -17.72 -1.99 -12.33
C PHE A 112 -16.82 -1.73 -11.13
N TYR A 113 -16.32 -2.82 -10.58
CA TYR A 113 -15.38 -2.86 -9.49
C TYR A 113 -14.10 -3.50 -10.02
N GLU A 114 -13.04 -2.72 -10.13
CA GLU A 114 -11.74 -3.19 -10.60
C GLU A 114 -10.76 -3.21 -9.43
N THR A 115 -10.10 -4.35 -9.24
CA THR A 115 -9.00 -4.48 -8.28
C THR A 115 -7.72 -4.72 -9.05
N ASP A 116 -6.84 -3.74 -8.98
CA ASP A 116 -5.47 -3.80 -9.48
C ASP A 116 -4.52 -4.19 -8.36
N TYR A 117 -3.49 -4.97 -8.70
CA TYR A 117 -2.41 -5.34 -7.80
C TYR A 117 -1.13 -4.67 -8.27
N ILE A 118 -0.39 -4.09 -7.34
CA ILE A 118 0.73 -3.20 -7.61
C ILE A 118 1.90 -3.64 -6.75
N TYR A 119 3.06 -3.89 -7.37
CA TYR A 119 4.31 -4.01 -6.63
C TYR A 119 4.69 -2.69 -6.00
N VAL A 120 5.10 -2.77 -4.75
CA VAL A 120 5.91 -1.74 -4.09
C VAL A 120 7.35 -2.23 -4.11
N LEU A 121 8.19 -1.62 -4.93
CA LEU A 121 9.61 -1.95 -5.07
C LEU A 121 10.47 -0.90 -4.35
N ASP A 122 11.64 -1.29 -3.85
CA ASP A 122 12.68 -0.35 -3.42
C ASP A 122 13.57 0.10 -4.59
N GLY A 123 14.53 0.99 -4.31
CA GLY A 123 15.54 1.45 -5.29
C GLY A 123 16.48 0.36 -5.82
N TYR A 124 16.47 -0.85 -5.25
CA TYR A 124 17.21 -2.01 -5.74
C TYR A 124 16.33 -2.95 -6.59
N GLY A 125 15.06 -2.60 -6.79
CA GLY A 125 14.11 -3.43 -7.54
C GLY A 125 13.63 -4.68 -6.78
N ARG A 126 13.82 -4.72 -5.46
CA ARG A 126 13.34 -5.81 -4.59
C ARG A 126 11.89 -5.55 -4.22
N ALA A 127 11.09 -6.61 -4.14
CA ALA A 127 9.69 -6.48 -3.73
C ALA A 127 9.58 -6.20 -2.22
N CYS A 128 9.08 -5.02 -1.85
CA CYS A 128 8.81 -4.65 -0.46
C CYS A 128 7.40 -5.08 -0.03
N ALA A 129 6.40 -4.85 -0.88
CA ALA A 129 5.02 -5.21 -0.63
C ALA A 129 4.26 -5.42 -1.94
N ILE A 130 3.03 -5.92 -1.80
CA ILE A 130 1.98 -5.77 -2.80
C ILE A 130 0.91 -4.84 -2.23
N MET A 131 0.43 -3.93 -3.05
CA MET A 131 -0.66 -3.02 -2.76
C MET A 131 -1.84 -3.35 -3.68
N MET A 132 -3.05 -3.37 -3.12
CA MET A 132 -4.28 -3.37 -3.89
C MET A 132 -4.74 -1.95 -4.15
N LYS A 133 -5.23 -1.69 -5.36
CA LYS A 133 -6.01 -0.51 -5.71
C LYS A 133 -7.40 -0.97 -6.13
N LYS A 134 -8.42 -0.62 -5.37
CA LYS A 134 -9.82 -0.90 -5.70
C LYS A 134 -10.44 0.35 -6.29
N SER A 135 -10.96 0.25 -7.51
CA SER A 135 -11.58 1.36 -8.23
C SER A 135 -13.03 1.03 -8.53
N THR A 136 -13.93 1.97 -8.30
CA THR A 136 -15.34 1.84 -8.67
C THR A 136 -15.69 2.85 -9.74
N TYR A 137 -16.28 2.40 -10.86
CA TYR A 137 -16.70 3.28 -11.96
C TYR A 137 -18.10 2.92 -12.45
N HIS A 138 -18.85 3.95 -12.85
CA HIS A 138 -20.19 3.80 -13.42
C HIS A 138 -20.11 3.37 -14.89
N TYR A 139 -21.07 2.57 -15.36
CA TYR A 139 -21.11 1.98 -16.70
C TYR A 139 -21.21 3.04 -17.80
N SER A 140 -21.96 4.11 -17.52
CA SER A 140 -22.11 5.23 -18.46
C SER A 140 -20.92 6.19 -18.46
N ALA A 141 -19.93 5.97 -17.59
CA ALA A 141 -18.81 6.89 -17.47
C ALA A 141 -17.87 6.76 -18.67
N THR A 142 -17.67 7.85 -19.40
CA THR A 142 -16.63 7.90 -20.45
C THR A 142 -15.23 7.81 -19.80
N ARG A 143 -14.19 7.46 -20.57
CA ARG A 143 -12.79 7.35 -20.05
C ARG A 143 -12.32 8.57 -19.23
N TYR A 144 -12.89 9.76 -19.47
CA TYR A 144 -12.59 10.98 -18.73
C TYR A 144 -13.21 11.04 -17.32
N GLU A 145 -14.37 10.41 -17.11
CA GLU A 145 -15.03 10.35 -15.80
C GLU A 145 -14.40 9.32 -14.85
N ILE A 146 -13.61 8.38 -15.40
CA ILE A 146 -12.81 7.40 -14.64
C ILE A 146 -11.74 8.11 -13.78
N ALA A 147 -11.32 9.32 -14.14
CA ALA A 147 -10.41 10.13 -13.31
C ALA A 147 -11.02 10.53 -11.95
N ASN A 148 -12.36 10.49 -11.82
CA ASN A 148 -13.09 10.72 -10.57
C ASN A 148 -13.55 9.41 -9.89
N ALA A 149 -13.07 8.25 -10.35
CA ALA A 149 -13.36 6.98 -9.70
C ALA A 149 -12.82 7.00 -8.26
N GLN A 150 -13.68 6.67 -7.29
CA GLN A 150 -13.24 6.49 -5.91
C GLN A 150 -12.29 5.29 -5.88
N ALA A 151 -11.00 5.59 -5.74
CA ALA A 151 -9.96 4.59 -5.60
C ALA A 151 -9.56 4.47 -4.13
N THR A 152 -9.60 3.26 -3.59
CA THR A 152 -9.01 2.96 -2.29
C THR A 152 -7.76 2.11 -2.48
N TYR A 153 -6.80 2.30 -1.59
CA TYR A 153 -5.51 1.64 -1.62
C TYR A 153 -5.30 0.91 -0.30
N GLN A 154 -4.72 -0.28 -0.34
CA GLN A 154 -4.45 -1.08 0.84
C GLN A 154 -3.21 -1.95 0.62
N LEU A 155 -2.36 -2.07 1.63
CA LEU A 155 -1.25 -3.03 1.59
C LEU A 155 -1.76 -4.45 1.87
N CYS A 156 -1.24 -5.40 1.10
CA CYS A 156 -1.43 -6.81 1.36
C CYS A 156 -0.58 -7.24 2.56
N THR A 157 -1.02 -8.28 3.24
CA THR A 157 -0.29 -8.84 4.37
C THR A 157 0.83 -9.74 3.88
N ILE A 158 1.91 -9.84 4.64
CA ILE A 158 2.96 -10.84 4.41
C ILE A 158 2.47 -12.14 5.01
N SER A 159 2.36 -13.18 4.17
CA SER A 159 2.04 -14.54 4.61
C SER A 159 3.34 -15.34 4.76
N THR A 160 3.39 -16.15 5.82
CA THR A 160 4.51 -17.06 6.14
C THR A 160 4.21 -18.46 5.64
#